data_AF-A0A9D9HS43-F1
#
_entry.id   AF-A0A9D9HS43-F1
#
_cell.length_a   1.000
_cell.length_b   1.000
_cell.length_c   1.000
_cell.angle_alpha   90.00
_cell.angle_beta   90.00
_cell.angle_gamma   90.00
#
_symmetry.space_group_name_H-M   'P 1'
#
loop_
_entity.id
_entity.type
_entity.pdbx_description
1 polymer ?
#
loop_
_entity_poly.entity_id
_entity_poly.type
_entity_poly.pdbx_seq_one_letter_code
_entity_poly.pdbx_strand_id
1 'polypeptide(L)'
;MDDKLISTIDKITKLTQQNTEFDIELRKRLNVSSANSVLSEDERINQIYEYCIEKIIRQQAIEFYADFPLESIKTILIEDYVRMESFRRKDNFGDFCLSLYQQIECMTNKLCETRELSEITEKMWGYPAYLKIEKGKDPSINSRSCDYTIASLLFPGNNKRTGNTNAFEKSRISLQTQYAIDKIRTIVYFLGYKAMMKGSDYDSFVEITSLLNDIYQCRNMNHRGNSQNQWEKETIDRIIPLKSFYYFKFLGVLAQYIEYIKEGYTHIPTLLDFCKTIQPQKIEGPNIKSVGFLSPEELARRTKKK
;
A
#
# COMPACT_ATOMS: atom_id res chain seq x y z
N MET A 1 -41.06 -27.82 -45.65
CA MET A 1 -41.81 -26.55 -45.62
C MET A 1 -41.89 -26.09 -47.07
N ASP A 2 -43.04 -25.61 -47.54
CA ASP A 2 -43.20 -25.14 -48.94
C ASP A 2 -42.12 -24.08 -49.27
N ASP A 3 -41.41 -24.22 -50.38
CA ASP A 3 -40.30 -23.34 -50.78
C ASP A 3 -40.74 -21.88 -50.86
N LYS A 4 -42.02 -21.63 -51.18
CA LYS A 4 -42.61 -20.29 -51.16
C LYS A 4 -42.72 -19.70 -49.75
N LEU A 5 -43.02 -20.53 -48.75
CA LEU A 5 -43.08 -20.10 -47.36
C LEU A 5 -41.69 -19.75 -46.85
N ILE A 6 -40.67 -20.57 -47.17
CA ILE A 6 -39.27 -20.30 -46.81
C ILE A 6 -38.81 -18.97 -47.42
N SER A 7 -39.03 -18.78 -48.73
CA SER A 7 -38.67 -17.54 -49.42
C SER A 7 -39.37 -16.30 -48.85
N THR A 8 -40.60 -16.46 -48.36
CA THR A 8 -41.36 -15.37 -47.74
C THR A 8 -40.81 -15.02 -46.36
N ILE A 9 -40.44 -16.02 -45.56
CA ILE A 9 -39.80 -15.82 -44.25
C ILE A 9 -38.46 -15.10 -44.43
N ASP A 10 -37.63 -15.51 -45.39
CA ASP A 10 -36.32 -14.88 -45.64
C ASP A 10 -36.46 -13.40 -46.02
N LYS A 11 -37.46 -13.06 -46.83
CA LYS A 11 -37.75 -11.67 -47.20
C LYS A 11 -38.18 -10.84 -45.99
N ILE A 12 -39.05 -11.39 -45.13
CA ILE A 12 -39.49 -10.73 -43.90
C ILE A 12 -38.30 -10.52 -42.96
N THR A 13 -37.44 -11.52 -42.76
CA THR A 13 -36.23 -11.43 -41.93
C THR A 13 -35.25 -10.38 -42.45
N LYS A 14 -35.10 -10.26 -43.78
CA LYS A 14 -34.23 -9.23 -44.36
C LYS A 14 -34.81 -7.81 -44.16
N LEU A 15 -36.13 -7.67 -44.25
CA LEU A 15 -36.83 -6.40 -44.02
C LEU A 15 -36.75 -5.93 -42.57
N THR A 16 -36.83 -6.84 -41.59
CA THR A 16 -36.69 -6.48 -40.16
C THR A 16 -35.28 -5.99 -39.80
N GLN A 17 -34.25 -6.46 -40.50
CA GLN A 17 -32.87 -5.99 -40.31
C GLN A 17 -32.59 -4.63 -40.97
N GLN A 18 -33.32 -4.29 -42.04
CA GLN A 18 -33.08 -3.09 -42.84
C GLN A 18 -33.99 -1.92 -42.48
N ASN A 19 -35.14 -2.18 -41.86
CA ASN A 19 -36.13 -1.16 -41.53
C ASN A 19 -36.66 -1.34 -40.10
N THR A 20 -36.20 -0.49 -39.19
CA THR A 20 -36.55 -0.50 -37.77
C THR A 20 -38.04 -0.25 -37.52
N GLU A 21 -38.70 0.58 -38.35
CA GLU A 21 -40.13 0.86 -38.23
C GLU A 21 -40.98 -0.37 -38.60
N PHE A 22 -40.55 -1.09 -39.64
CA PHE A 22 -41.17 -2.36 -40.03
C PHE A 22 -41.03 -3.44 -38.94
N ASP A 23 -39.86 -3.56 -38.31
CA ASP A 23 -39.63 -4.51 -37.20
C ASP A 23 -40.55 -4.23 -36.00
N ILE A 24 -40.68 -2.95 -35.61
CA ILE A 24 -41.54 -2.54 -34.49
C ILE A 24 -43.02 -2.87 -34.78
N GLU A 25 -43.51 -2.56 -35.99
CA GLU A 25 -44.90 -2.79 -36.37
C GLU A 25 -45.21 -4.29 -36.53
N LEU A 26 -44.29 -5.07 -37.08
CA LEU A 26 -44.43 -6.52 -37.19
C LEU A 26 -44.54 -7.18 -35.81
N ARG A 27 -43.68 -6.79 -34.85
CA ARG A 27 -43.72 -7.31 -33.47
C ARG A 27 -45.01 -6.97 -32.75
N LYS A 28 -45.52 -5.75 -32.93
CA LYS A 28 -46.84 -5.34 -32.38
C LYS A 28 -47.96 -6.26 -32.89
N ARG A 29 -48.00 -6.54 -34.19
CA ARG A 29 -49.04 -7.40 -34.79
C ARG A 29 -48.93 -8.86 -34.38
N LEU A 30 -47.70 -9.34 -34.15
CA LEU A 30 -47.44 -10.68 -33.64
C LEU A 30 -47.62 -10.78 -32.11
N ASN A 31 -47.96 -9.68 -31.43
CA ASN A 31 -48.11 -9.59 -29.98
C ASN A 31 -46.83 -10.05 -29.22
N VAL A 32 -45.66 -9.80 -29.82
CA VAL A 32 -44.36 -10.12 -29.24
C VAL A 32 -43.85 -8.88 -28.53
N SER A 33 -43.77 -8.92 -27.21
CA SER A 33 -43.30 -7.80 -26.38
C SER A 33 -41.91 -7.34 -26.82
N SER A 34 -41.76 -6.02 -27.00
CA SER A 34 -40.51 -5.36 -27.34
C SER A 34 -39.46 -5.56 -26.25
N ALA A 35 -38.60 -6.56 -26.40
CA ALA A 35 -37.34 -6.65 -25.68
C ALA A 35 -36.31 -5.67 -26.28
N ASN A 36 -36.59 -4.37 -26.18
CA ASN A 36 -35.52 -3.37 -26.24
C ASN A 36 -34.89 -3.36 -24.83
N SER A 37 -33.69 -3.85 -24.56
CA SER A 37 -32.52 -4.14 -25.36
C SER A 37 -32.08 -5.61 -25.18
N VAL A 38 -32.29 -6.44 -26.19
CA VAL A 38 -31.47 -7.65 -26.32
C VAL A 38 -30.08 -7.15 -26.69
N LEU A 39 -29.23 -6.90 -25.69
CA LEU A 39 -27.78 -7.01 -25.82
C LEU A 39 -27.51 -8.15 -26.80
N SER A 40 -26.58 -7.98 -27.75
CA SER A 40 -26.23 -9.08 -28.66
C SER A 40 -25.98 -10.35 -27.83
N GLU A 41 -26.24 -11.54 -28.37
CA GLU A 41 -25.98 -12.78 -27.62
C GLU A 41 -24.58 -12.75 -27.00
N ASP A 42 -23.60 -12.20 -27.74
CA ASP A 42 -22.24 -11.93 -27.28
C ASP A 42 -22.15 -10.97 -26.08
N GLU A 43 -22.88 -9.85 -26.08
CA GLU A 43 -22.89 -8.91 -24.94
C GLU A 43 -23.54 -9.50 -23.69
N ARG A 44 -24.62 -10.30 -23.82
CA ARG A 44 -25.22 -11.02 -22.68
C ARG A 44 -24.26 -12.07 -22.12
N ILE A 45 -23.65 -12.83 -23.01
CA ILE A 45 -22.67 -13.85 -22.68
C ILE A 45 -21.47 -13.20 -21.96
N ASN A 46 -20.96 -12.07 -22.46
CA ASN A 46 -19.90 -11.31 -21.81
C ASN A 46 -20.31 -10.80 -20.42
N GLN A 47 -21.53 -10.31 -20.23
CA GLN A 47 -22.01 -9.89 -18.91
C GLN A 47 -22.11 -11.06 -17.92
N ILE A 48 -22.58 -12.23 -18.38
CA ILE A 48 -22.61 -13.45 -17.56
C ILE A 48 -21.19 -13.88 -17.19
N TYR A 49 -20.25 -13.85 -18.15
CA TYR A 49 -18.85 -14.17 -17.88
C TYR A 49 -18.21 -13.21 -16.88
N GLU A 50 -18.40 -11.90 -17.05
CA GLU A 50 -17.88 -10.90 -16.10
C GLU A 50 -18.49 -11.07 -14.71
N TYR A 51 -19.80 -11.34 -14.62
CA TYR A 51 -20.47 -11.61 -13.35
C TYR A 51 -19.91 -12.87 -12.66
N CYS A 52 -19.72 -13.96 -13.43
CA CYS A 52 -19.12 -15.18 -12.92
C CYS A 52 -17.68 -14.96 -12.43
N ILE A 53 -16.89 -14.18 -13.17
CA ILE A 53 -15.51 -13.84 -12.79
C ILE A 53 -15.50 -12.98 -11.52
N GLU A 54 -16.37 -11.96 -11.44
CA GLU A 54 -16.47 -11.13 -10.24
C GLU A 54 -16.82 -11.96 -9.00
N LYS A 55 -17.74 -12.92 -9.13
CA LYS A 55 -18.08 -13.86 -8.05
C LYS A 55 -16.86 -14.67 -7.59
N ILE A 56 -16.05 -15.17 -8.53
CA ILE A 56 -14.82 -15.91 -8.23
C ILE A 56 -13.81 -15.01 -7.51
N ILE A 57 -13.56 -13.81 -8.03
CA ILE A 57 -12.61 -12.85 -7.45
C ILE A 57 -13.05 -12.46 -6.03
N ARG A 58 -14.35 -12.24 -5.82
CA ARG A 58 -14.91 -11.92 -4.50
C ARG A 58 -14.72 -13.07 -3.52
N GLN A 59 -14.94 -14.31 -3.95
CA GLN A 59 -14.67 -15.48 -3.11
C GLN A 59 -13.18 -15.57 -2.74
N GLN A 60 -12.29 -15.36 -3.71
CA GLN A 60 -10.85 -15.31 -3.46
C GLN A 60 -10.47 -14.19 -2.48
N ALA A 61 -11.08 -13.01 -2.60
CA ALA A 61 -10.85 -11.90 -1.68
C ALA A 61 -11.29 -12.24 -0.24
N ILE A 62 -12.46 -12.88 -0.09
CA ILE A 62 -12.95 -13.35 1.21
C ILE A 62 -11.97 -14.35 1.84
N GLU A 63 -11.47 -15.30 1.05
CA GLU A 63 -10.49 -16.29 1.49
C GLU A 63 -9.13 -15.65 1.83
N PHE A 64 -8.68 -14.71 1.00
CA PHE A 64 -7.41 -13.99 1.16
C PHE A 64 -7.36 -13.18 2.46
N TYR A 65 -8.50 -12.65 2.91
CA TYR A 65 -8.61 -11.90 4.16
C TYR A 65 -9.26 -12.69 5.30
N ALA A 66 -9.54 -13.99 5.15
CA ALA A 66 -10.39 -14.74 6.06
C ALA A 66 -9.97 -14.63 7.54
N ASP A 67 -8.66 -14.69 7.79
CA ASP A 67 -8.02 -14.68 9.10
C ASP A 67 -7.30 -13.35 9.41
N PHE A 68 -7.66 -12.27 8.72
CA PHE A 68 -7.06 -10.96 8.95
C PHE A 68 -7.51 -10.34 10.30
N PRO A 69 -6.60 -9.88 11.17
CA PRO A 69 -6.94 -9.53 12.55
C PRO A 69 -7.80 -8.26 12.72
N LEU A 70 -7.89 -7.41 11.70
CA LEU A 70 -8.63 -6.14 11.78
C LEU A 70 -10.04 -6.27 11.18
N GLU A 71 -10.93 -6.97 11.89
CA GLU A 71 -12.28 -7.28 11.40
C GLU A 71 -13.05 -6.05 10.89
N SER A 72 -12.89 -4.91 11.57
CA SER A 72 -13.59 -3.66 11.23
C SER A 72 -13.35 -3.13 9.80
N ILE A 73 -12.25 -3.54 9.15
CA ILE A 73 -11.89 -3.06 7.80
C ILE A 73 -11.96 -4.16 6.73
N LYS A 74 -12.25 -5.42 7.09
CA LYS A 74 -12.21 -6.55 6.14
C LYS A 74 -13.12 -6.35 4.93
N THR A 75 -14.34 -5.85 5.15
CA THR A 75 -15.27 -5.57 4.03
C THR A 75 -14.67 -4.56 3.05
N ILE A 76 -14.01 -3.51 3.54
CA ILE A 76 -13.34 -2.50 2.70
C ILE A 76 -12.21 -3.15 1.90
N LEU A 77 -11.38 -3.97 2.55
CA LEU A 77 -10.27 -4.67 1.90
C LEU A 77 -10.75 -5.63 0.81
N ILE A 78 -11.85 -6.35 1.05
CA ILE A 78 -12.47 -7.25 0.07
C ILE A 78 -12.93 -6.46 -1.17
N GLU A 79 -13.63 -5.33 -1.00
CA GLU A 79 -14.07 -4.52 -2.13
C GLU A 79 -12.89 -3.93 -2.93
N ASP A 80 -11.86 -3.44 -2.24
CA ASP A 80 -10.67 -2.89 -2.91
C ASP A 80 -9.86 -3.98 -3.62
N TYR A 81 -9.81 -5.21 -3.09
CA TYR A 81 -9.21 -6.36 -3.78
C TYR A 81 -9.96 -6.72 -5.05
N VAL A 82 -11.30 -6.79 -4.98
CA VAL A 82 -12.14 -7.07 -6.17
C VAL A 82 -11.92 -6.01 -7.24
N ARG A 83 -11.86 -4.73 -6.83
CA ARG A 83 -11.57 -3.61 -7.73
C ARG A 83 -10.17 -3.72 -8.34
N MET A 84 -9.16 -4.01 -7.52
CA MET A 84 -7.77 -4.21 -7.94
C MET A 84 -7.65 -5.30 -9.01
N GLU A 85 -8.22 -6.49 -8.79
CA GLU A 85 -8.19 -7.58 -9.78
C GLU A 85 -8.98 -7.24 -11.05
N SER A 86 -10.09 -6.49 -10.95
CA SER A 86 -10.81 -5.98 -12.12
C SER A 86 -9.91 -5.09 -13.00
N PHE A 87 -9.12 -4.20 -12.39
CA PHE A 87 -8.18 -3.35 -13.12
C PHE A 87 -6.99 -4.13 -13.69
N ARG A 88 -6.48 -5.13 -12.97
CA ARG A 88 -5.44 -6.04 -13.47
C ARG A 88 -5.89 -6.75 -14.75
N ARG A 89 -7.11 -7.30 -14.75
CA ARG A 89 -7.69 -7.99 -15.92
C ARG A 89 -7.90 -7.08 -17.12
N LYS A 90 -8.20 -5.80 -16.87
CA LYS A 90 -8.40 -4.78 -17.91
C LYS A 90 -7.07 -4.13 -18.36
N ASP A 91 -5.93 -4.64 -17.90
CA ASP A 91 -4.59 -4.07 -18.16
C ASP A 91 -4.49 -2.57 -17.79
N ASN A 92 -5.24 -2.16 -16.76
CA ASN A 92 -5.22 -0.80 -16.26
C ASN A 92 -4.26 -0.71 -15.05
N PHE A 93 -2.98 -0.51 -15.36
CA PHE A 93 -1.91 -0.59 -14.36
C PHE A 93 -1.99 0.53 -13.30
N GLY A 94 -2.37 1.75 -13.70
CA GLY A 94 -2.49 2.88 -12.78
C GLY A 94 -3.58 2.64 -11.72
N ASP A 95 -4.78 2.26 -12.17
CA ASP A 95 -5.91 2.00 -11.26
C ASP A 95 -5.72 0.72 -10.43
N PHE A 96 -4.99 -0.27 -10.96
CA PHE A 96 -4.50 -1.40 -10.18
C PHE A 96 -3.59 -0.94 -9.04
N CYS A 97 -2.56 -0.14 -9.32
CA CYS A 97 -1.64 0.35 -8.29
C CYS A 97 -2.36 1.22 -7.24
N LEU A 98 -3.33 2.03 -7.68
CA LEU A 98 -4.15 2.82 -6.76
C LEU A 98 -4.99 1.95 -5.83
N SER A 99 -5.72 0.96 -6.38
CA SER A 99 -6.57 0.07 -5.58
C SER A 99 -5.76 -0.84 -4.66
N LEU A 100 -4.56 -1.24 -5.09
CA LEU A 100 -3.62 -1.99 -4.27
C LEU A 100 -3.08 -1.12 -3.11
N TYR A 101 -2.66 0.11 -3.41
CA TYR A 101 -2.19 1.03 -2.38
C TYR A 101 -3.29 1.37 -1.36
N GLN A 102 -4.54 1.55 -1.79
CA GLN A 102 -5.67 1.82 -0.89
C GLN A 102 -5.85 0.73 0.18
N GLN A 103 -5.64 -0.55 -0.17
CA GLN A 103 -5.64 -1.65 0.79
C GLN A 103 -4.50 -1.50 1.82
N ILE A 104 -3.28 -1.24 1.34
CA ILE A 104 -2.10 -1.02 2.21
C ILE A 104 -2.33 0.17 3.14
N GLU A 105 -2.85 1.28 2.60
CA GLU A 105 -3.12 2.50 3.35
C GLU A 105 -4.20 2.28 4.41
N CYS A 106 -5.29 1.60 4.05
CA CYS A 106 -6.37 1.26 4.98
C CYS A 106 -5.85 0.44 6.16
N MET A 107 -5.12 -0.65 5.89
CA MET A 107 -4.51 -1.49 6.93
C MET A 107 -3.52 -0.70 7.79
N THR A 108 -2.64 0.07 7.17
CA THR A 108 -1.59 0.83 7.86
C THR A 108 -2.17 1.89 8.76
N ASN A 109 -3.13 2.69 8.27
CA ASN A 109 -3.75 3.74 9.07
C ASN A 109 -4.54 3.14 10.23
N LYS A 110 -5.26 2.04 10.01
CA LYS A 110 -5.99 1.37 11.09
C LYS A 110 -5.07 0.86 12.19
N LEU A 111 -3.91 0.31 11.83
CA LEU A 111 -2.90 -0.11 12.81
C LEU A 111 -2.31 1.09 13.56
N CYS A 112 -1.98 2.17 12.85
CA CYS A 112 -1.42 3.37 13.46
C CYS A 112 -2.41 4.17 14.33
N GLU A 113 -3.71 3.87 14.28
CA GLU A 113 -4.72 4.38 15.23
C GLU A 113 -4.68 3.65 16.58
N THR A 114 -4.07 2.45 16.65
CA THR A 114 -4.03 1.67 17.90
C THR A 114 -3.05 2.29 18.90
N ARG A 115 -3.50 2.34 20.16
CA ARG A 115 -2.69 2.91 21.25
C ARG A 115 -1.47 2.03 21.52
N GLU A 116 -1.64 0.72 21.46
CA GLU A 116 -0.62 -0.27 21.72
C GLU A 116 0.59 -0.10 20.80
N LEU A 117 0.37 0.05 19.48
CA LEU A 117 1.47 0.26 18.54
C LEU A 117 2.16 1.61 18.74
N SER A 118 1.39 2.66 19.04
CA SER A 118 1.98 3.97 19.34
C SER A 118 2.88 3.89 20.59
N GLU A 119 2.41 3.23 21.66
CA GLU A 119 3.19 3.03 22.88
C GLU A 119 4.47 2.22 22.65
N ILE A 120 4.39 1.14 21.87
CA ILE A 120 5.56 0.31 21.53
C ILE A 120 6.58 1.14 20.74
N THR A 121 6.13 1.71 19.63
CA THR A 121 7.01 2.34 18.64
C THR A 121 7.70 3.57 19.21
N GLU A 122 6.94 4.48 19.83
CA GLU A 122 7.45 5.73 20.38
C GLU A 122 8.43 5.53 21.54
N LYS A 123 8.28 4.44 22.30
CA LYS A 123 9.21 4.06 23.35
C LYS A 123 10.51 3.46 22.80
N MET A 124 10.43 2.80 21.64
CA MET A 124 11.53 2.02 21.07
C MET A 124 12.37 2.78 20.03
N TRP A 125 11.97 3.96 19.55
CA TRP A 125 12.70 4.74 18.53
C TRP A 125 14.21 4.87 18.74
N GLY A 126 14.63 5.16 19.97
CA GLY A 126 16.06 5.33 20.30
C GLY A 126 16.84 4.04 20.52
N TYR A 127 16.18 2.87 20.50
CA TYR A 127 16.84 1.58 20.73
C TYR A 127 17.55 1.06 19.48
N PRO A 128 18.52 0.14 19.62
CA PRO A 128 19.20 -0.46 18.48
C PRO A 128 18.24 -1.20 17.53
N ALA A 129 18.43 -0.97 16.22
CA ALA A 129 17.59 -1.54 15.16
C ALA A 129 17.80 -3.05 14.96
N TYR A 130 18.96 -3.58 15.35
CA TYR A 130 19.31 -4.97 15.09
C TYR A 130 19.54 -5.74 16.38
N LEU A 131 19.15 -7.01 16.34
CA LEU A 131 19.53 -7.99 17.35
C LEU A 131 21.00 -8.38 17.20
N LYS A 132 21.65 -8.59 18.34
CA LYS A 132 22.88 -9.36 18.43
C LYS A 132 22.54 -10.84 18.32
N ILE A 133 23.15 -11.51 17.37
CA ILE A 133 23.03 -12.96 17.20
C ILE A 133 24.21 -13.64 17.86
N GLU A 134 23.90 -14.51 18.83
CA GLU A 134 24.89 -15.34 19.51
C GLU A 134 24.68 -16.79 19.10
N LYS A 135 25.76 -17.49 18.72
CA LYS A 135 25.69 -18.88 18.27
C LYS A 135 25.09 -19.76 19.37
N GLY A 136 24.03 -20.50 19.04
CA GLY A 136 23.36 -21.42 19.95
C GLY A 136 22.36 -20.79 20.92
N LYS A 137 22.01 -19.50 20.74
CA LYS A 137 20.91 -18.85 21.46
C LYS A 137 19.81 -18.41 20.51
N ASP A 138 18.57 -18.56 20.94
CA ASP A 138 17.43 -18.05 20.21
C ASP A 138 17.44 -16.51 20.17
N PRO A 139 17.03 -15.88 19.05
CA PRO A 139 16.87 -14.44 18.98
C PRO A 139 15.92 -13.94 20.06
N SER A 140 16.32 -12.87 20.76
CA SER A 140 15.50 -12.26 21.80
C SER A 140 15.46 -10.76 21.59
N ILE A 141 14.30 -10.15 21.83
CA ILE A 141 14.13 -8.70 21.81
C ILE A 141 15.08 -7.95 22.76
N ASN A 142 15.56 -8.64 23.80
CA ASN A 142 16.50 -8.11 24.79
C ASN A 142 17.95 -8.10 24.28
N SER A 143 18.30 -8.84 23.22
CA SER A 143 19.68 -8.97 22.74
C SER A 143 20.11 -7.87 21.77
N ARG A 144 19.46 -6.71 21.78
CA ARG A 144 19.76 -5.58 20.89
C ARG A 144 21.15 -5.00 21.15
N SER A 145 21.98 -4.88 20.11
CA SER A 145 23.26 -4.17 20.23
C SER A 145 23.69 -3.61 18.88
N CYS A 146 23.66 -2.28 18.74
CA CYS A 146 24.36 -1.50 17.72
C CYS A 146 24.09 -0.01 17.99
N ASP A 147 24.91 0.87 17.42
CA ASP A 147 24.71 2.32 17.50
C ASP A 147 23.63 2.82 16.51
N TYR A 148 23.21 1.95 15.58
CA TYR A 148 22.20 2.27 14.57
C TYR A 148 20.78 2.05 15.13
N THR A 149 20.07 3.14 15.40
CA THR A 149 18.77 3.10 16.09
C THR A 149 17.62 2.72 15.16
N ILE A 150 16.52 2.23 15.73
CA ILE A 150 15.28 1.90 14.99
C ILE A 150 14.82 3.09 14.15
N ALA A 151 14.74 4.29 14.74
CA ALA A 151 14.35 5.46 13.98
C ALA A 151 15.35 5.84 12.87
N SER A 152 16.66 5.55 13.03
CA SER A 152 17.64 5.75 11.95
C SER A 152 17.38 4.81 10.78
N LEU A 153 16.98 3.56 11.06
CA LEU A 153 16.57 2.59 10.05
C LEU A 153 15.26 3.01 9.37
N LEU A 154 14.26 3.43 10.14
CA LEU A 154 12.92 3.69 9.63
C LEU A 154 12.78 5.06 8.95
N PHE A 155 13.54 6.06 9.39
CA PHE A 155 13.47 7.43 8.89
C PHE A 155 14.83 7.86 8.31
N PRO A 156 15.23 7.29 7.16
CA PRO A 156 16.54 7.55 6.58
C PRO A 156 16.64 8.99 6.05
N GLY A 157 17.89 9.47 5.96
CA GLY A 157 18.22 10.77 5.37
C GLY A 157 18.00 11.95 6.30
N ASN A 158 18.18 13.14 5.74
CA ASN A 158 18.16 14.40 6.47
C ASN A 158 17.11 15.34 5.90
N ASN A 159 16.53 16.17 6.76
CA ASN A 159 15.67 17.26 6.34
C ASN A 159 16.54 18.37 5.74
N LYS A 160 16.37 18.62 4.43
CA LYS A 160 17.16 19.62 3.70
C LYS A 160 16.96 21.06 4.22
N ARG A 161 15.85 21.35 4.89
CA ARG A 161 15.54 22.69 5.40
C ARG A 161 16.18 22.97 6.75
N THR A 162 16.17 21.98 7.64
CA THR A 162 16.64 22.15 9.03
C THR A 162 18.05 21.61 9.23
N GLY A 163 18.54 20.73 8.35
CA GLY A 163 19.82 20.04 8.49
C GLY A 163 19.79 18.87 9.48
N ASN A 164 18.68 18.66 10.19
CA ASN A 164 18.53 17.55 11.14
C ASN A 164 18.36 16.21 10.42
N THR A 165 18.70 15.12 11.12
CA THR A 165 18.34 13.78 10.66
C THR A 165 16.83 13.59 10.72
N ASN A 166 16.27 12.88 9.75
CA ASN A 166 14.85 12.53 9.77
C ASN A 166 14.52 11.67 11.00
N ALA A 167 15.45 10.81 11.44
CA ALA A 167 15.34 10.07 12.69
C ALA A 167 15.07 10.98 13.90
N PHE A 168 15.84 12.06 14.05
CA PHE A 168 15.66 13.02 15.14
C PHE A 168 14.29 13.72 15.08
N GLU A 169 13.90 14.23 13.92
CA GLU A 169 12.65 15.00 13.81
C GLU A 169 11.42 14.09 13.93
N LYS A 170 11.42 12.97 13.20
CA LYS A 170 10.27 12.07 13.13
C LYS A 170 10.11 11.22 14.38
N SER A 171 11.15 10.95 15.17
CA SER A 171 10.96 10.24 16.45
C SER A 171 10.22 11.08 17.51
N ARG A 172 9.95 12.36 17.25
CA ARG A 172 9.27 13.29 18.17
C ARG A 172 7.81 13.53 17.79
N ILE A 173 7.35 13.00 16.67
CA ILE A 173 5.95 13.07 16.26
C ILE A 173 5.30 11.69 16.45
N SER A 174 4.02 11.69 16.78
CA SER A 174 3.30 10.45 17.07
C SER A 174 3.21 9.55 15.84
N LEU A 175 3.14 8.24 16.05
CA LEU A 175 3.02 7.26 14.96
C LEU A 175 1.87 7.60 13.99
N GLN A 176 0.73 8.02 14.53
CA GLN A 176 -0.45 8.37 13.74
C GLN A 176 -0.23 9.56 12.78
N THR A 177 0.66 10.50 13.14
CA THR A 177 0.92 11.72 12.36
C THR A 177 2.08 11.59 11.37
N GLN A 178 2.78 10.45 11.39
CA GLN A 178 3.86 10.15 10.44
C GLN A 178 3.35 10.15 8.99
N TYR A 179 4.25 10.38 8.04
CA TYR A 179 3.92 10.23 6.63
C TYR A 179 3.61 8.77 6.29
N ALA A 180 2.82 8.55 5.23
CA ALA A 180 2.37 7.23 4.83
C ALA A 180 3.51 6.20 4.70
N ILE A 181 4.61 6.57 4.03
CA ILE A 181 5.74 5.64 3.84
C ILE A 181 6.48 5.33 5.16
N ASP A 182 6.54 6.29 6.08
CA ASP A 182 7.15 6.11 7.40
C ASP A 182 6.31 5.16 8.26
N LYS A 183 4.97 5.27 8.18
CA LYS A 183 4.05 4.33 8.82
C LYS A 183 4.23 2.92 8.25
N ILE A 184 4.28 2.77 6.93
CA ILE A 184 4.47 1.47 6.27
C ILE A 184 5.79 0.82 6.73
N ARG A 185 6.91 1.56 6.71
CA ARG A 185 8.21 1.04 7.21
C ARG A 185 8.13 0.61 8.66
N THR A 186 7.40 1.37 9.48
CA THR A 186 7.16 1.04 10.90
C THR A 186 6.39 -0.28 11.03
N ILE A 187 5.31 -0.47 10.27
CA ILE A 187 4.52 -1.71 10.29
C ILE A 187 5.38 -2.90 9.84
N VAL A 188 6.15 -2.77 8.76
CA VAL A 188 7.06 -3.83 8.30
C VAL A 188 8.04 -4.22 9.40
N TYR A 189 8.64 -3.26 10.09
CA TYR A 189 9.62 -3.55 11.15
C TYR A 189 8.97 -4.17 12.41
N PHE A 190 7.92 -3.53 12.94
CA PHE A 190 7.33 -3.93 14.22
C PHE A 190 6.44 -5.15 14.12
N LEU A 191 5.71 -5.32 13.02
CA LEU A 191 4.84 -6.47 12.81
C LEU A 191 5.54 -7.54 11.96
N GLY A 192 6.08 -7.17 10.80
CA GLY A 192 6.72 -8.13 9.89
C GLY A 192 7.95 -8.80 10.48
N TYR A 193 8.85 -8.02 11.05
CA TYR A 193 10.04 -8.54 11.74
C TYR A 193 9.84 -8.69 13.25
N LYS A 194 8.64 -8.41 13.78
CA LYS A 194 8.33 -8.52 15.22
C LYS A 194 9.31 -7.67 16.07
N ALA A 195 9.79 -6.56 15.51
CA ALA A 195 10.89 -5.73 15.99
C ALA A 195 12.25 -6.44 16.13
N MET A 196 12.39 -7.69 15.72
CA MET A 196 13.55 -8.56 15.96
C MET A 196 14.46 -8.71 14.73
N MET A 197 14.60 -7.65 13.92
CA MET A 197 15.48 -7.67 12.75
C MET A 197 16.92 -8.03 13.10
N LYS A 198 17.55 -8.83 12.25
CA LYS A 198 18.98 -9.12 12.24
C LYS A 198 19.66 -8.25 11.19
N GLY A 199 20.98 -8.05 11.32
CA GLY A 199 21.74 -7.34 10.29
C GLY A 199 21.63 -8.00 8.91
N SER A 200 21.51 -9.33 8.86
CA SER A 200 21.29 -10.11 7.62
C SER A 200 19.94 -9.83 6.94
N ASP A 201 18.98 -9.28 7.67
CA ASP A 201 17.61 -9.06 7.17
C ASP A 201 17.48 -7.70 6.47
N TYR A 202 18.54 -6.88 6.51
CA TYR A 202 18.52 -5.51 5.99
C TYR A 202 18.13 -5.45 4.51
N ASP A 203 18.75 -6.29 3.66
CA ASP A 203 18.48 -6.26 2.22
C ASP A 203 17.03 -6.63 1.92
N SER A 204 16.49 -7.65 2.59
CA SER A 204 15.09 -8.05 2.46
C SER A 204 14.12 -6.98 2.97
N PHE A 205 14.46 -6.28 4.07
CA PHE A 205 13.70 -5.14 4.57
C PHE A 205 13.70 -3.97 3.58
N VAL A 206 14.86 -3.65 3.00
CA VAL A 206 14.99 -2.60 1.98
C VAL A 206 14.19 -2.98 0.73
N GLU A 207 14.28 -4.23 0.27
CA GLU A 207 13.55 -4.69 -0.89
C GLU A 207 12.04 -4.51 -0.72
N ILE A 208 11.46 -5.04 0.38
CA ILE A 208 10.01 -4.95 0.58
C ILE A 208 9.53 -3.52 0.79
N THR A 209 10.28 -2.70 1.56
CA THR A 209 9.90 -1.30 1.78
C THR A 209 10.08 -0.45 0.53
N SER A 210 11.04 -0.78 -0.34
CA SER A 210 11.18 -0.16 -1.66
C SER A 210 10.02 -0.52 -2.58
N LEU A 211 9.55 -1.77 -2.58
CA LEU A 211 8.40 -2.16 -3.40
C LEU A 211 7.10 -1.54 -2.93
N LEU A 212 6.91 -1.40 -1.61
CA LEU A 212 5.79 -0.66 -1.04
C LEU A 212 5.85 0.84 -1.41
N ASN A 213 7.06 1.42 -1.45
CA ASN A 213 7.24 2.77 -1.96
C ASN A 213 6.94 2.86 -3.47
N ASP A 214 7.38 1.89 -4.28
CA ASP A 214 7.08 1.84 -5.71
C ASP A 214 5.57 1.85 -5.97
N ILE A 215 4.81 1.03 -5.23
CA ILE A 215 3.34 1.03 -5.25
C ILE A 215 2.78 2.42 -4.90
N TYR A 216 3.29 3.04 -3.81
CA TYR A 216 2.89 4.38 -3.38
C TYR A 216 3.15 5.42 -4.48
N GLN A 217 4.27 5.35 -5.22
CA GLN A 217 4.54 6.29 -6.31
C GLN A 217 3.65 6.00 -7.53
N CYS A 218 3.45 4.73 -7.89
CA CYS A 218 2.64 4.34 -9.05
C CYS A 218 1.16 4.71 -8.91
N ARG A 219 0.61 4.83 -7.70
CA ARG A 219 -0.78 5.32 -7.51
C ARG A 219 -0.98 6.72 -8.12
N ASN A 220 0.07 7.52 -8.19
CA ASN A 220 -0.01 8.92 -8.63
C ASN A 220 -0.12 9.04 -10.16
N MET A 221 -0.01 7.93 -10.91
CA MET A 221 -0.31 7.88 -12.34
C MET A 221 -1.74 8.36 -12.67
N ASN A 222 -2.64 8.32 -11.69
CA ASN A 222 -4.03 8.73 -11.83
C ASN A 222 -4.31 10.20 -11.42
N HIS A 223 -3.34 10.91 -10.85
CA HIS A 223 -3.53 12.32 -10.46
C HIS A 223 -3.47 13.25 -11.67
N ARG A 224 -4.65 13.60 -12.22
CA ARG A 224 -4.81 14.64 -13.24
C ARG A 224 -4.63 16.03 -12.59
N GLY A 225 -3.40 16.51 -12.42
CA GLY A 225 -3.19 17.92 -12.04
C GLY A 225 -1.85 18.32 -11.43
N ASN A 226 -1.03 17.38 -10.95
CA ASN A 226 0.29 17.70 -10.40
C ASN A 226 1.40 17.26 -11.35
N SER A 227 2.43 18.09 -11.51
CA SER A 227 3.67 17.69 -12.17
C SER A 227 4.32 16.56 -11.35
N GLN A 228 4.62 15.45 -12.02
CA GLN A 228 5.36 14.35 -11.42
C GLN A 228 6.69 14.88 -10.89
N ASN A 229 7.03 14.53 -9.65
CA ASN A 229 8.35 14.78 -9.12
C ASN A 229 9.37 13.83 -9.79
N GLN A 230 10.66 14.16 -9.72
CA GLN A 230 11.70 13.38 -10.40
C GLN A 230 11.72 11.91 -9.97
N TRP A 231 11.49 11.62 -8.70
CA TRP A 231 11.48 10.25 -8.17
C TRP A 231 10.29 9.42 -8.67
N GLU A 232 9.11 10.04 -8.79
CA GLU A 232 7.93 9.42 -9.40
C GLU A 232 8.22 9.05 -10.85
N LYS A 233 8.83 9.98 -11.59
CA LYS A 233 9.19 9.76 -12.99
C LYS A 233 10.19 8.61 -13.16
N GLU A 234 11.28 8.62 -12.41
CA GLU A 234 12.30 7.55 -12.44
C GLU A 234 11.70 6.18 -12.07
N THR A 235 10.78 6.15 -11.10
CA THR A 235 10.08 4.94 -10.70
C THR A 235 9.16 4.42 -11.82
N ILE A 236 8.34 5.31 -12.41
CA ILE A 236 7.41 4.95 -13.48
C ILE A 236 8.18 4.49 -14.73
N ASP A 237 9.24 5.20 -15.11
CA ASP A 237 10.06 4.87 -16.28
C ASP A 237 10.75 3.49 -16.14
N ARG A 238 11.10 3.09 -14.90
CA ARG A 238 11.62 1.74 -14.60
C ARG A 238 10.53 0.66 -14.67
N ILE A 239 9.32 0.96 -14.21
CA ILE A 239 8.27 -0.04 -13.94
C ILE A 239 7.40 -0.32 -15.16
N ILE A 240 6.99 0.73 -15.89
CA ILE A 240 6.02 0.61 -16.99
C ILE A 240 6.47 -0.34 -18.10
N PRO A 241 7.75 -0.32 -18.55
CA PRO A 241 8.22 -1.29 -19.55
C PRO A 241 8.09 -2.75 -19.10
N LEU A 242 7.98 -3.00 -17.79
CA LEU A 242 7.91 -4.32 -17.17
C LEU A 242 6.56 -4.55 -16.46
N LYS A 243 5.50 -3.80 -16.80
CA LYS A 243 4.22 -3.80 -16.07
C LYS A 243 3.64 -5.20 -15.82
N SER A 244 3.74 -6.12 -16.77
CA SER A 244 3.27 -7.51 -16.63
C SER A 244 3.97 -8.23 -15.47
N PHE A 245 5.27 -8.02 -15.31
CA PHE A 245 6.04 -8.53 -14.17
C PHE A 245 5.64 -7.83 -12.87
N TYR A 246 5.44 -6.51 -12.90
CA TYR A 246 5.08 -5.75 -11.70
C TYR A 246 3.66 -6.01 -11.20
N TYR A 247 2.71 -6.44 -12.04
CA TYR A 247 1.42 -6.95 -11.56
C TYR A 247 1.62 -8.10 -10.56
N PHE A 248 2.44 -9.09 -10.91
CA PHE A 248 2.74 -10.21 -10.01
C PHE A 248 3.59 -9.78 -8.82
N LYS A 249 4.61 -8.94 -9.05
CA LYS A 249 5.48 -8.47 -7.98
C LYS A 249 4.72 -7.71 -6.91
N PHE A 250 3.82 -6.81 -7.30
CA PHE A 250 3.02 -6.02 -6.37
C PHE A 250 1.96 -6.85 -5.65
N LEU A 251 1.32 -7.82 -6.32
CA LEU A 251 0.45 -8.79 -5.66
C LEU A 251 1.20 -9.59 -4.59
N GLY A 252 2.41 -10.06 -4.91
CA GLY A 252 3.26 -10.77 -3.94
C GLY A 252 3.60 -9.92 -2.72
N VAL A 253 3.88 -8.63 -2.93
CA VAL A 253 4.15 -7.67 -1.84
C VAL A 253 2.91 -7.41 -0.99
N LEU A 254 1.72 -7.30 -1.59
CA LEU A 254 0.46 -7.18 -0.84
C LEU A 254 0.25 -8.41 0.06
N ALA A 255 0.41 -9.62 -0.48
CA ALA A 255 0.30 -10.85 0.28
C ALA A 255 1.31 -10.91 1.44
N GLN A 256 2.58 -10.57 1.17
CA GLN A 256 3.62 -10.55 2.20
C GLN A 256 3.32 -9.51 3.30
N TYR A 257 2.79 -8.34 2.94
CA TYR A 257 2.43 -7.29 3.90
C TYR A 257 1.29 -7.72 4.80
N ILE A 258 0.29 -8.41 4.25
CA ILE A 258 -0.81 -8.99 5.02
C ILE A 258 -0.31 -10.06 5.98
N GLU A 259 0.58 -10.94 5.54
CA GLU A 259 1.17 -11.97 6.38
C GLU A 259 1.98 -11.37 7.54
N TYR A 260 2.78 -10.33 7.25
CA TYR A 260 3.48 -9.57 8.28
C TYR A 260 2.54 -8.99 9.34
N ILE A 261 1.38 -8.47 8.94
CA ILE A 261 0.39 -7.96 9.88
C ILE A 261 -0.22 -9.11 10.67
N LYS A 262 -0.67 -10.19 10.02
CA LYS A 262 -1.30 -11.34 10.69
C LYS A 262 -0.39 -11.94 11.76
N GLU A 263 0.83 -12.29 11.39
CA GLU A 263 1.78 -12.87 12.32
C GLU A 263 2.19 -11.86 13.40
N GLY A 264 2.54 -10.64 13.00
CA GLY A 264 3.04 -9.61 13.90
C GLY A 264 2.00 -9.13 14.91
N TYR A 265 0.72 -9.08 14.52
CA TYR A 265 -0.36 -8.62 15.39
C TYR A 265 -0.49 -9.49 16.64
N THR A 266 -0.30 -10.81 16.50
CA THR A 266 -0.28 -11.74 17.65
C THR A 266 0.88 -11.49 18.62
N HIS A 267 1.92 -10.79 18.18
CA HIS A 267 3.12 -10.50 18.97
C HIS A 267 3.07 -9.16 19.71
N ILE A 268 2.05 -8.32 19.46
CA ILE A 268 1.88 -7.01 20.12
C ILE A 268 1.95 -7.12 21.67
N PRO A 269 1.29 -8.09 22.33
CA PRO A 269 1.38 -8.22 23.79
C PRO A 269 2.81 -8.46 24.29
N THR A 270 3.61 -9.26 23.56
CA THR A 270 5.01 -9.53 23.91
C THR A 270 5.87 -8.26 23.79
N LEU A 271 5.62 -7.45 22.76
CA LEU A 271 6.29 -6.16 22.59
C LEU A 271 5.91 -5.16 23.69
N LEU A 272 4.63 -5.13 24.10
CA LEU A 272 4.18 -4.30 25.23
C LEU A 272 4.84 -4.72 26.54
N ASP A 273 4.94 -6.02 26.81
CA ASP A 273 5.60 -6.52 28.01
C ASP A 273 7.09 -6.17 28.04
N PHE A 274 7.79 -6.32 26.91
CA PHE A 274 9.15 -5.81 26.78
C PHE A 274 9.22 -4.31 27.02
N CYS A 275 8.31 -3.53 26.43
CA CYS A 275 8.24 -2.08 26.62
C CYS A 275 8.07 -1.69 28.09
N LYS A 276 7.41 -2.48 28.94
CA LYS A 276 7.32 -2.21 30.39
C LYS A 276 8.68 -2.30 31.09
N THR A 277 9.63 -3.07 30.56
CA THR A 277 10.97 -3.27 31.17
C THR A 277 11.98 -2.18 30.83
N ILE A 278 11.68 -1.35 29.83
CA ILE A 278 12.61 -0.34 29.31
C ILE A 278 12.12 1.09 29.60
N GLN A 279 13.01 2.08 29.45
CA GLN A 279 12.67 3.51 29.47
C GLN A 279 12.82 4.11 28.06
N PRO A 280 12.05 5.13 27.67
CA PRO A 280 12.21 5.75 26.35
C PRO A 280 13.64 6.30 26.17
N GLN A 281 14.27 5.98 25.04
CA GLN A 281 15.59 6.52 24.67
C GLN A 281 15.41 7.66 23.65
N LYS A 282 15.91 8.84 23.97
CA LYS A 282 15.85 9.99 23.07
C LYS A 282 16.94 9.88 22.01
N ILE A 283 16.59 10.30 20.80
CA ILE A 283 17.56 10.46 19.72
C ILE A 283 18.15 11.86 19.84
N GLU A 284 19.48 11.90 19.98
CA GLU A 284 20.25 13.13 20.01
C GLU A 284 20.19 13.82 18.65
N GLY A 285 20.07 15.15 18.69
CA GLY A 285 20.13 15.96 17.48
C GLY A 285 21.57 16.16 17.03
N PRO A 286 21.80 16.70 15.83
CA PRO A 286 23.12 17.19 15.49
C PRO A 286 23.58 18.15 16.58
N ASN A 287 24.75 17.89 17.17
CA ASN A 287 25.41 18.83 18.07
C ASN A 287 25.66 20.11 17.25
N ILE A 288 24.78 21.09 17.37
CA ILE A 288 25.10 22.45 16.96
C ILE A 288 26.24 22.86 17.89
N LYS A 289 27.49 22.76 17.42
CA LYS A 289 28.57 23.56 18.01
C LYS A 289 28.05 24.99 17.93
N SER A 290 27.72 25.58 19.07
CA SER A 290 27.41 26.99 19.15
C SER A 290 28.59 27.75 18.57
N VAL A 291 28.48 28.16 17.31
CA VAL A 291 29.48 29.03 16.69
C VAL A 291 29.34 30.37 17.40
N GLY A 292 30.21 30.59 18.39
CA GLY A 292 30.53 31.89 18.95
C GLY A 292 29.44 32.54 19.80
N PHE A 293 29.23 32.06 21.03
CA PHE A 293 29.11 33.04 22.11
C PHE A 293 30.53 33.52 22.42
N LEU A 294 30.93 34.66 21.85
CA LEU A 294 32.03 35.43 22.40
C LEU A 294 31.63 35.77 23.84
N SER A 295 32.43 35.37 24.81
CA SER A 295 32.18 35.78 26.19
C SER A 295 32.14 37.32 26.25
N PRO A 296 31.34 37.92 27.16
CA PRO A 296 31.31 39.38 27.33
C PRO A 296 32.70 39.99 27.51
N GLU A 297 33.62 39.23 28.12
CA GLU A 297 35.02 39.60 28.33
C GLU A 297 35.81 39.67 27.01
N GLU A 298 35.56 38.75 26.08
CA GLU A 298 36.22 38.71 24.79
C GLU A 298 35.66 39.77 23.82
N LEU A 299 34.38 40.11 23.96
CA LEU A 299 33.76 41.26 23.30
C LEU A 299 34.38 42.58 23.81
N ALA A 300 34.57 42.71 25.13
CA ALA A 300 35.18 43.89 25.77
C ALA A 300 36.66 44.10 25.42
N ARG A 301 37.42 43.01 25.18
CA ARG A 301 38.81 43.11 24.70
C ARG A 301 38.90 43.61 23.26
N ARG A 302 37.92 43.29 22.41
CA ARG A 302 37.89 43.70 21.00
C ARG A 302 37.40 45.14 20.82
N THR A 303 36.55 45.65 21.69
CA THR A 303 36.05 47.04 21.64
C THR A 303 37.00 48.07 22.26
N LYS A 304 37.99 47.66 23.07
CA LYS A 304 39.05 48.56 23.60
C LYS A 304 40.20 48.86 22.63
N LYS A 305 40.21 48.26 21.43
CA LYS A 305 41.14 48.60 20.35
C LYS A 305 40.40 49.37 19.24
N LYS A 306 39.93 50.57 19.56
CA LYS A 306 39.65 51.66 18.61
C LYS A 306 39.89 52.97 19.31
#